data_AF-A0A1F5AVF8-F1
#
_entry.id   AF-A0A1F5AVF8-F1
#
_cell.length_a   1.000
_cell.length_b   1.000
_cell.length_c   1.000
_cell.angle_alpha   90.00
_cell.angle_beta   90.00
_cell.angle_gamma   90.00
#
_symmetry.space_group_name_H-M   'P 1'
#
loop_
_entity.id
_entity.type
_entity.pdbx_description
1 polymer ?
#
loop_
_entity_poly.entity_id
_entity_poly.type
_entity_poly.pdbx_seq_one_letter_code
_entity_poly.pdbx_strand_id
1 'polypeptide(L)'
;MSHTAEHPTVPTSFLDDIEKRVSEIFSAQKNEVEQGLIEKINREKEEALRKIEAVNQEFTQVRGFLDEHKAVMAELQGAEENIRAQIRGHFDRAVNFQKMMENAAGLAGNELERISGLNQELEKIRVRAEDEYQKVKRNLAGYAGIAAQIPAPAETPDSDVDWNGELLKLKKVRDLLATLRQAEFTPAPEAVTPEPPAVPETVASSVSAEDDGVRDDVEFAESDPAWGDIPIGPAGNVQMSPALVEEPHKEAAVLPAEPRPAVAPAAAPPDAEHESIMESLARYRRIEPVNNGIELGFFAAKADAVLDAESFMTAVGKIIENAGQLHAQLGKTGSVKDLFLLKQEILNQQEVLRKVFFRVVRFCDKENGKLPETFAEVISSQGMKDIIERLTMANWSDPSDFKPFLNELKAMKRAFEVRIVASGNYAKAVLDQVEGRN
;
A
#
# COMPACT_ATOMS: atom_id res chain seq x y z
N MET A 1 -102.81 76.85 45.19
CA MET A 1 -101.94 76.50 44.05
C MET A 1 -100.54 76.99 44.38
N SER A 2 -99.54 76.14 44.13
CA SER A 2 -98.11 76.47 44.02
C SER A 2 -97.39 76.84 45.34
N HIS A 3 -96.09 76.61 45.58
CA HIS A 3 -94.93 76.14 44.83
C HIS A 3 -94.03 75.36 45.83
N THR A 4 -93.55 74.17 45.51
CA THR A 4 -92.15 73.89 45.08
C THR A 4 -91.09 74.61 45.94
N ALA A 5 -90.52 73.87 46.89
CA ALA A 5 -89.25 74.21 47.53
C ALA A 5 -88.35 72.96 47.47
N GLU A 6 -87.71 72.75 46.32
CA GLU A 6 -86.52 71.91 46.20
C GLU A 6 -85.31 72.83 46.23
N HIS A 7 -84.59 72.81 47.36
CA HIS A 7 -83.25 73.38 47.45
C HIS A 7 -82.22 72.37 46.90
N PRO A 8 -81.20 72.82 46.15
CA PRO A 8 -80.27 71.95 45.46
C PRO A 8 -79.09 71.58 46.37
N THR A 9 -78.96 70.30 46.73
CA THR A 9 -77.74 69.72 47.30
C THR A 9 -77.36 68.48 46.51
N VAL A 10 -76.89 68.67 45.28
CA VAL A 10 -76.32 67.58 44.45
C VAL A 10 -74.97 67.96 43.77
N PRO A 11 -73.95 68.52 44.46
CA PRO A 11 -72.59 68.56 43.90
C PRO A 11 -71.66 67.43 44.38
N THR A 12 -71.88 66.87 45.57
CA THR A 12 -70.95 65.91 46.20
C THR A 12 -71.16 64.47 45.74
N SER A 13 -72.40 64.01 45.56
CA SER A 13 -72.68 62.64 45.10
C SER A 13 -72.17 62.37 43.67
N PHE A 14 -72.15 63.40 42.83
CA PHE A 14 -71.61 63.31 41.47
C PHE A 14 -70.08 63.19 41.46
N LEU A 15 -69.39 63.87 42.38
CA LEU A 15 -67.94 63.76 42.55
C LEU A 15 -67.55 62.37 43.09
N ASP A 16 -68.31 61.83 44.05
CA ASP A 16 -68.10 60.47 44.58
C ASP A 16 -68.29 59.40 43.49
N ASP A 17 -69.31 59.56 42.63
CA ASP A 17 -69.53 58.66 41.48
C ASP A 17 -68.40 58.73 40.44
N ILE A 18 -67.84 59.93 40.22
CA ILE A 18 -66.66 60.11 39.36
C ILE A 18 -65.44 59.45 39.98
N GLU A 19 -65.18 59.66 41.27
CA GLU A 19 -64.04 59.09 41.98
C GLU A 19 -64.09 57.56 42.00
N LYS A 20 -65.29 56.99 42.16
CA LYS A 20 -65.53 55.55 42.05
C LYS A 20 -65.23 55.03 40.65
N ARG A 21 -65.73 55.67 39.59
CA ARG A 21 -65.43 55.28 38.20
C ARG A 21 -63.94 55.38 37.87
N VAL A 22 -63.28 56.43 38.33
CA VAL A 22 -61.83 56.61 38.15
C VAL A 22 -61.07 55.49 38.87
N SER A 23 -61.45 55.15 40.10
CA SER A 23 -60.86 54.04 40.86
C SER A 23 -61.09 52.68 40.19
N GLU A 24 -62.28 52.45 39.63
CA GLU A 24 -62.59 51.25 38.86
C GLU A 24 -61.74 51.15 37.59
N ILE A 25 -61.54 52.25 36.86
CA ILE A 25 -60.69 52.27 35.67
C ILE A 25 -59.21 52.02 36.03
N PHE A 26 -58.69 52.69 37.06
CA PHE A 26 -57.29 52.50 37.46
C PHE A 26 -57.04 51.11 38.05
N SER A 27 -57.99 50.54 38.79
CA SER A 27 -57.88 49.16 39.27
C SER A 27 -57.96 48.14 38.14
N ALA A 28 -58.82 48.37 37.14
CA ALA A 28 -58.86 47.54 35.93
C ALA A 28 -57.55 47.63 35.13
N GLN A 29 -57.03 48.83 34.89
CA GLN A 29 -55.74 49.03 34.22
C GLN A 29 -54.58 48.40 34.98
N LYS A 30 -54.57 48.53 36.32
CA LYS A 30 -53.57 47.88 37.17
C LYS A 30 -53.64 46.36 37.04
N ASN A 31 -54.83 45.77 37.11
CA ASN A 31 -55.01 44.34 36.96
C ASN A 31 -54.59 43.83 35.57
N GLU A 32 -54.90 44.58 34.51
CA GLU A 32 -54.47 44.26 33.14
C GLU A 32 -52.95 44.26 33.00
N VAL A 33 -52.28 45.27 33.57
CA VAL A 33 -50.81 45.34 33.61
C VAL A 33 -50.21 44.20 34.44
N GLU A 34 -50.77 43.90 35.61
CA GLU A 34 -50.30 42.80 36.47
C GLU A 34 -50.47 41.43 35.80
N GLN A 35 -51.62 41.16 35.16
CA GLN A 35 -51.84 39.93 34.41
C GLN A 35 -50.88 39.80 33.23
N GLY A 36 -50.70 40.88 32.45
CA GLY A 36 -49.75 40.88 31.33
C GLY A 36 -48.30 40.63 31.78
N LEU A 37 -47.90 41.16 32.94
CA LEU A 37 -46.57 40.91 33.51
C LEU A 37 -46.41 39.44 33.94
N ILE A 38 -47.42 38.85 34.59
CA ILE A 38 -47.41 37.45 35.02
C ILE A 38 -47.33 36.51 33.81
N GLU A 39 -48.12 36.78 32.76
CA GLU A 39 -48.07 36.00 31.52
C GLU A 39 -46.69 36.08 30.85
N LYS A 40 -46.09 37.27 30.81
CA LYS A 40 -44.76 37.47 30.24
C LYS A 40 -43.69 36.74 31.04
N ILE A 41 -43.71 36.83 32.37
CA ILE A 41 -42.79 36.12 33.27
C ILE A 41 -42.94 34.60 33.07
N ASN A 42 -44.16 34.08 32.99
CA ASN A 42 -44.40 32.66 32.78
C ASN A 42 -43.89 32.19 31.41
N ARG A 43 -44.14 32.96 30.36
CA ARG A 43 -43.63 32.65 29.01
C ARG A 43 -42.11 32.64 28.96
N GLU A 44 -41.47 33.66 29.51
CA GLU A 44 -40.00 33.74 29.58
C GLU A 44 -39.41 32.59 30.41
N LYS A 45 -40.06 32.20 31.51
CA LYS A 45 -39.66 31.06 32.34
C LYS A 45 -39.78 29.74 31.57
N GLU A 46 -40.89 29.51 30.85
CA GLU A 46 -41.08 28.31 30.03
C GLU A 46 -40.07 28.23 28.88
N GLU A 47 -39.79 29.36 28.22
CA GLU A 47 -38.76 29.43 27.17
C GLU A 47 -37.36 29.16 27.71
N ALA A 48 -37.02 29.69 28.89
CA ALA A 48 -35.74 29.40 29.55
C ALA A 48 -35.62 27.92 29.93
N LEU A 49 -36.68 27.31 30.47
CA LEU A 49 -36.69 25.88 30.80
C LEU A 49 -36.53 25.01 29.55
N ARG A 50 -37.23 25.34 28.44
CA ARG A 50 -37.03 24.64 27.16
C ARG A 50 -35.59 24.73 26.66
N LYS A 51 -34.97 25.90 26.75
CA LYS A 51 -33.57 26.08 26.34
C LYS A 51 -32.62 25.24 27.20
N ILE A 52 -32.82 25.21 28.51
CA ILE A 52 -32.02 24.37 29.42
C ILE A 52 -32.20 22.89 29.08
N GLU A 53 -33.42 22.44 28.83
CA GLU A 53 -33.69 21.05 28.47
C GLU A 53 -33.04 20.67 27.13
N ALA A 54 -33.10 21.54 26.12
CA ALA A 54 -32.43 21.34 24.84
C ALA A 54 -30.91 21.21 25.01
N VAL A 55 -30.29 22.11 25.77
CA VAL A 55 -28.83 22.05 26.05
C VAL A 55 -28.45 20.77 26.80
N ASN A 56 -29.27 20.33 27.77
CA ASN A 56 -29.01 19.08 28.48
C ASN A 56 -29.11 17.84 27.56
N GLN A 57 -30.06 17.84 26.63
CA GLN A 57 -30.19 16.78 25.63
C GLN A 57 -28.97 16.74 24.70
N GLU A 58 -28.52 17.90 24.21
CA GLU A 58 -27.30 18.01 23.39
C GLU A 58 -26.06 17.54 24.16
N PHE A 59 -25.90 17.98 25.42
CA PHE A 59 -24.79 17.54 26.27
C PHE A 59 -24.77 16.02 26.46
N THR A 60 -25.94 15.41 26.65
CA THR A 60 -26.07 13.96 26.81
C THR A 60 -25.69 13.23 25.52
N GLN A 61 -26.08 13.75 24.36
CA GLN A 61 -25.71 13.19 23.06
C GLN A 61 -24.20 13.28 22.82
N VAL A 62 -23.60 14.45 23.02
CA VAL A 62 -22.15 14.67 22.86
C VAL A 62 -21.36 13.74 23.77
N ARG A 63 -21.79 13.59 25.04
CA ARG A 63 -21.17 12.65 25.97
C ARG A 63 -21.25 11.21 25.47
N GLY A 64 -22.40 10.79 24.92
CA GLY A 64 -22.57 9.48 24.30
C GLY A 64 -21.57 9.24 23.17
N PHE A 65 -21.43 10.20 22.25
CA PHE A 65 -20.45 10.11 21.17
C PHE A 65 -19.00 10.02 21.68
N LEU A 66 -18.65 10.76 22.75
CA LEU A 66 -17.32 10.66 23.34
C LEU A 66 -17.05 9.28 23.95
N ASP A 67 -18.03 8.69 24.63
CA ASP A 67 -17.87 7.38 25.25
C ASP A 67 -17.80 6.27 24.19
N GLU A 68 -18.56 6.37 23.09
CA GLU A 68 -18.42 5.50 21.92
C GLU A 68 -17.04 5.63 21.27
N HIS A 69 -16.55 6.86 21.05
CA HIS A 69 -15.23 7.09 20.50
C HIS A 69 -14.12 6.51 21.39
N LYS A 70 -14.21 6.66 22.72
CA LYS A 70 -13.27 6.03 23.66
C LYS A 70 -13.27 4.51 23.56
N ALA A 71 -14.44 3.89 23.41
CA ALA A 71 -14.56 2.44 23.25
C ALA A 71 -13.88 1.97 21.96
N VAL A 72 -14.12 2.66 20.84
CA VAL A 72 -13.48 2.37 19.55
C VAL A 72 -11.97 2.52 19.64
N MET A 73 -11.47 3.59 20.27
CA MET A 73 -10.04 3.79 20.43
C MET A 73 -9.37 2.71 21.27
N ALA A 74 -10.02 2.25 22.34
CA ALA A 74 -9.52 1.15 23.16
C ALA A 74 -9.47 -0.18 22.37
N GLU A 75 -10.47 -0.45 21.54
CA GLU A 75 -10.48 -1.62 20.66
C GLU A 75 -9.35 -1.57 19.62
N LEU A 76 -9.16 -0.42 18.97
CA LEU A 76 -8.08 -0.21 18.01
C LEU A 76 -6.69 -0.38 18.64
N GLN A 77 -6.48 0.16 19.84
CA GLN A 77 -5.23 -0.03 20.59
C GLN A 77 -5.00 -1.52 20.92
N GLY A 78 -6.02 -2.24 21.37
CA GLY A 78 -5.91 -3.68 21.61
C GLY A 78 -5.60 -4.48 20.34
N ALA A 79 -6.21 -4.10 19.21
CA ALA A 79 -5.93 -4.71 17.92
C ALA A 79 -4.49 -4.45 17.46
N GLU A 80 -3.98 -3.23 17.65
CA GLU A 80 -2.60 -2.87 17.35
C GLU A 80 -1.60 -3.69 18.17
N GLU A 81 -1.82 -3.81 19.48
CA GLU A 81 -0.95 -4.61 20.36
C GLU A 81 -0.93 -6.09 19.96
N ASN A 82 -2.09 -6.64 19.60
CA ASN A 82 -2.20 -8.01 19.11
C ASN A 82 -1.42 -8.22 17.79
N ILE A 83 -1.54 -7.30 16.82
CA ILE A 83 -0.80 -7.37 15.56
C ILE A 83 0.71 -7.26 15.81
N ARG A 84 1.15 -6.32 16.67
CA ARG A 84 2.56 -6.20 17.05
C ARG A 84 3.09 -7.49 17.69
N ALA A 85 2.29 -8.15 18.53
CA ALA A 85 2.66 -9.44 19.13
C ALA A 85 2.78 -10.55 18.07
N GLN A 86 1.86 -10.60 17.10
CA GLN A 86 1.94 -11.56 15.99
C GLN A 86 3.17 -11.33 15.13
N ILE A 87 3.50 -10.08 14.78
CA ILE A 87 4.70 -9.72 14.02
C ILE A 87 5.96 -10.23 14.73
N ARG A 88 6.10 -9.95 16.04
CA ARG A 88 7.22 -10.47 16.83
C ARG A 88 7.29 -11.99 16.81
N GLY A 89 6.16 -12.68 16.98
CA GLY A 89 6.11 -14.14 16.93
C GLY A 89 6.49 -14.72 15.56
N HIS A 90 6.13 -14.05 14.46
CA HIS A 90 6.58 -14.44 13.11
C HIS A 90 8.07 -14.21 12.92
N PHE A 91 8.59 -13.08 13.42
CA PHE A 91 10.02 -12.76 13.39
C PHE A 91 10.85 -13.80 14.15
N ASP A 92 10.45 -14.15 15.38
CA ASP A 92 11.14 -15.15 16.19
C ASP A 92 11.19 -16.52 15.50
N ARG A 93 10.10 -16.90 14.81
CA ARG A 93 10.06 -18.13 14.00
C ARG A 93 11.01 -18.05 12.80
N ALA A 94 11.05 -16.92 12.10
CA ALA A 94 11.96 -16.72 10.97
C ALA A 94 13.44 -16.83 11.41
N VAL A 95 13.80 -16.18 12.51
CA VAL A 95 15.14 -16.27 13.11
C VAL A 95 15.48 -17.73 13.48
N ASN A 96 14.52 -18.49 14.00
CA ASN A 96 14.73 -19.91 14.30
C ASN A 96 14.92 -20.75 13.03
N PHE A 97 14.15 -20.53 11.96
CA PHE A 97 14.36 -21.21 10.67
C PHE A 97 15.74 -20.92 10.10
N GLN A 98 16.18 -19.67 10.15
CA GLN A 98 17.51 -19.28 9.70
C GLN A 98 18.62 -20.01 10.48
N LYS A 99 18.54 -20.07 11.82
CA LYS A 99 19.49 -20.84 12.64
C LYS A 99 19.55 -22.31 12.25
N MET A 100 18.40 -22.93 11.95
CA MET A 100 18.36 -24.31 11.48
C MET A 100 19.03 -24.48 10.11
N MET A 101 18.81 -23.53 9.19
CA MET A 101 19.48 -23.53 7.88
C MET A 101 21.00 -23.35 8.00
N GLU A 102 21.47 -22.45 8.86
CA GLU A 102 22.91 -22.26 9.13
C GLU A 102 23.55 -23.56 9.65
N ASN A 103 22.89 -24.24 10.60
CA ASN A 103 23.38 -25.52 11.13
C ASN A 103 23.39 -26.62 10.04
N ALA A 104 22.30 -26.74 9.28
CA ALA A 104 22.22 -27.71 8.19
C ALA A 104 23.28 -27.48 7.12
N ALA A 105 23.53 -26.23 6.72
CA ALA A 105 24.60 -25.87 5.80
C ALA A 105 25.99 -26.20 6.38
N GLY A 106 26.19 -25.98 7.68
CA GLY A 106 27.41 -26.39 8.38
C GLY A 106 27.65 -27.90 8.32
N LEU A 107 26.63 -28.71 8.62
CA LEU A 107 26.71 -30.17 8.56
C LEU A 107 27.00 -30.68 7.15
N ALA A 108 26.29 -30.17 6.15
CA ALA A 108 26.52 -30.54 4.75
C ALA A 108 27.93 -30.13 4.26
N GLY A 109 28.45 -29.00 4.73
CA GLY A 109 29.83 -28.57 4.43
C GLY A 109 30.88 -29.53 4.98
N ASN A 110 30.69 -30.04 6.20
CA ASN A 110 31.59 -31.01 6.81
C ASN A 110 31.60 -32.36 6.06
N GLU A 111 30.44 -32.84 5.58
CA GLU A 111 30.39 -34.08 4.79
C GLU A 111 31.05 -33.91 3.42
N LEU A 112 30.87 -32.77 2.75
CA LEU A 112 31.56 -32.47 1.49
C LEU A 112 33.08 -32.41 1.67
N GLU A 113 33.57 -31.88 2.79
CA GLU A 113 35.01 -31.87 3.10
C GLU A 113 35.55 -33.29 3.27
N ARG A 114 34.81 -34.19 3.95
CA ARG A 114 35.16 -35.61 4.04
C ARG A 114 35.18 -36.29 2.67
N ILE A 115 34.19 -36.03 1.82
CA ILE A 115 34.13 -36.57 0.45
C ILE A 115 35.33 -36.08 -0.37
N SER A 116 35.67 -34.80 -0.29
CA SER A 116 36.86 -34.24 -0.96
C SER A 116 38.15 -34.93 -0.47
N GLY A 117 38.29 -35.15 0.84
CA GLY A 117 39.41 -35.90 1.41
C GLY A 117 39.51 -37.34 0.87
N LEU A 118 38.39 -38.07 0.85
CA LEU A 118 38.33 -39.43 0.28
C LEU A 118 38.67 -39.44 -1.22
N ASN A 119 38.23 -38.43 -1.97
CA ASN A 119 38.54 -38.31 -3.39
C ASN A 119 40.05 -38.09 -3.63
N GLN A 120 40.71 -37.29 -2.79
CA GLN A 120 42.17 -37.11 -2.84
C GLN A 120 42.93 -38.40 -2.50
N GLU A 121 42.44 -39.20 -1.55
CA GLU A 121 43.02 -40.50 -1.24
C GLU A 121 42.85 -41.49 -2.40
N LEU A 122 41.69 -41.50 -3.04
CA LEU A 122 41.41 -42.31 -4.23
C LEU A 122 42.35 -41.95 -5.37
N GLU A 123 42.56 -40.66 -5.63
CA GLU A 123 43.48 -40.20 -6.67
C GLU A 123 44.94 -40.61 -6.38
N LYS A 124 45.39 -40.52 -5.12
CA LYS A 124 46.71 -41.04 -4.70
C LYS A 124 46.85 -42.55 -4.93
N ILE A 125 45.76 -43.31 -4.85
CA ILE A 125 45.77 -44.75 -5.13
C ILE A 125 45.85 -44.98 -6.64
N ARG A 126 45.08 -44.24 -7.45
CA ARG A 126 45.12 -44.32 -8.91
C ARG A 126 46.51 -44.00 -9.47
N VAL A 127 47.13 -42.91 -9.03
CA VAL A 127 48.49 -42.54 -9.45
C VAL A 127 49.49 -43.65 -9.08
N ARG A 128 49.41 -44.20 -7.86
CA ARG A 128 50.28 -45.32 -7.44
C ARG A 128 50.05 -46.59 -8.27
N ALA A 129 48.80 -46.89 -8.62
CA ALA A 129 48.47 -48.03 -9.47
C ALA A 129 49.02 -47.84 -10.89
N GLU A 130 48.94 -46.64 -11.44
CA GLU A 130 49.51 -46.29 -12.75
C GLU A 130 51.05 -46.37 -12.73
N ASP A 131 51.69 -45.88 -11.67
CA ASP A 131 53.15 -45.97 -11.50
C ASP A 131 53.64 -47.43 -11.48
N GLU A 132 52.96 -48.31 -10.72
CA GLU A 132 53.27 -49.74 -10.70
C GLU A 132 52.96 -50.42 -12.04
N TYR A 133 51.87 -50.05 -12.72
CA TYR A 133 51.58 -50.52 -14.07
C TYR A 133 52.68 -50.14 -15.07
N GLN A 134 53.11 -48.88 -15.09
CA GLN A 134 54.19 -48.41 -15.94
C GLN A 134 55.52 -49.07 -15.61
N LYS A 135 55.79 -49.33 -14.32
CA LYS A 135 56.98 -50.06 -13.87
C LYS A 135 56.98 -51.50 -14.36
N VAL A 136 55.86 -52.21 -14.27
CA VAL A 136 55.70 -53.57 -14.81
C VAL A 136 55.88 -53.57 -16.34
N LYS A 137 55.27 -52.60 -17.04
CA LYS A 137 55.41 -52.41 -18.49
C LYS A 137 56.87 -52.18 -18.91
N ARG A 138 57.61 -51.32 -18.21
CA ARG A 138 59.05 -51.06 -18.47
C ARG A 138 59.90 -52.29 -18.19
N ASN A 139 59.65 -53.01 -17.10
CA ASN A 139 60.41 -54.21 -16.74
C ASN A 139 60.22 -55.34 -17.76
N LEU A 140 59.00 -55.53 -18.27
CA LEU A 140 58.71 -56.52 -19.32
C LEU A 140 59.31 -56.13 -20.67
N ALA A 141 59.35 -54.84 -21.02
CA ALA A 141 60.04 -54.37 -22.22
C ALA A 141 61.55 -54.68 -22.23
N GLY A 142 62.18 -54.75 -21.04
CA GLY A 142 63.59 -55.09 -20.88
C GLY A 142 63.91 -56.59 -20.95
N TYR A 143 62.94 -57.46 -20.65
CA TYR A 143 63.10 -58.91 -20.73
C TYR A 143 62.56 -59.45 -22.06
N ALA A 144 63.45 -59.56 -23.05
CA ALA A 144 63.31 -60.43 -24.21
C ALA A 144 62.24 -60.10 -25.26
N GLY A 145 62.06 -58.83 -25.67
CA GLY A 145 61.34 -58.51 -26.92
C GLY A 145 59.88 -58.97 -27.01
N ILE A 146 59.28 -59.38 -25.88
CA ILE A 146 57.87 -59.75 -25.79
C ILE A 146 57.09 -58.45 -25.62
N ALA A 147 56.40 -58.02 -26.69
CA ALA A 147 55.39 -56.99 -26.61
C ALA A 147 54.15 -57.55 -25.88
N ALA A 148 54.24 -57.67 -24.56
CA ALA A 148 53.09 -58.02 -23.74
C ALA A 148 52.11 -56.83 -23.76
N GLN A 149 50.94 -57.01 -24.40
CA GLN A 149 49.80 -56.11 -24.25
C GLN A 149 49.19 -56.32 -22.87
N ILE A 150 49.74 -55.63 -21.87
CA ILE A 150 49.16 -55.57 -20.54
C ILE A 150 47.92 -54.69 -20.62
N PRO A 151 46.72 -55.18 -20.24
CA PRO A 151 45.54 -54.35 -20.15
C PRO A 151 45.79 -53.22 -19.14
N ALA A 152 45.49 -51.98 -19.53
CA ALA A 152 45.52 -50.86 -18.60
C ALA A 152 44.54 -51.09 -17.44
N PRO A 153 44.80 -50.54 -16.24
CA PRO A 153 43.82 -50.55 -15.17
C PRO A 153 42.51 -49.94 -15.70
N ALA A 154 41.38 -50.61 -15.43
CA ALA A 154 40.08 -50.12 -15.90
C ALA A 154 39.80 -48.76 -15.25
N GLU A 155 39.76 -47.70 -16.07
CA GLU A 155 39.23 -46.41 -15.66
C GLU A 155 37.74 -46.59 -15.37
N THR A 156 37.37 -46.71 -14.09
CA THR A 156 35.96 -46.51 -13.74
C THR A 156 35.64 -45.06 -14.04
N PRO A 157 34.56 -44.77 -14.81
CA PRO A 157 34.24 -43.41 -15.22
C PRO A 157 34.17 -42.54 -13.97
N ASP A 158 34.97 -41.48 -13.98
CA ASP A 158 34.96 -40.49 -12.92
C ASP A 158 33.52 -40.06 -12.69
N SER A 159 33.08 -40.07 -11.44
CA SER A 159 31.89 -39.31 -11.09
C SER A 159 32.23 -37.86 -11.41
N ASP A 160 31.60 -37.34 -12.45
CA ASP A 160 31.79 -36.02 -13.09
C ASP A 160 31.41 -34.83 -12.16
N VAL A 161 31.48 -35.04 -10.85
CA VAL A 161 31.04 -34.12 -9.81
C VAL A 161 32.27 -33.41 -9.24
N ASP A 162 32.38 -32.12 -9.55
CA ASP A 162 33.37 -31.22 -8.97
C ASP A 162 33.05 -30.92 -7.49
N TRP A 163 33.50 -31.80 -6.60
CA TRP A 163 33.31 -31.68 -5.15
C TRP A 163 33.89 -30.39 -4.55
N ASN A 164 34.94 -29.84 -5.16
CA ASN A 164 35.53 -28.58 -4.71
C ASN A 164 34.63 -27.39 -5.11
N GLY A 165 34.05 -27.44 -6.30
CA GLY A 165 33.01 -26.52 -6.75
C GLY A 165 31.76 -26.56 -5.85
N GLU A 166 31.27 -27.75 -5.50
CA GLU A 166 30.12 -27.91 -4.60
C GLU A 166 30.41 -27.42 -3.17
N LEU A 167 31.62 -27.65 -2.65
CA LEU A 167 32.06 -27.11 -1.36
C LEU A 167 32.10 -25.57 -1.36
N LEU A 168 32.56 -24.96 -2.46
CA LEU A 168 32.58 -23.51 -2.64
C LEU A 168 31.17 -22.92 -2.72
N LYS A 169 30.24 -23.58 -3.42
CA LYS A 169 28.83 -23.18 -3.47
C LYS A 169 28.22 -23.20 -2.06
N LEU A 170 28.50 -24.23 -1.26
CA LEU A 170 27.96 -24.35 0.09
C LEU A 170 28.53 -23.31 1.07
N LYS A 171 29.84 -23.02 0.97
CA LYS A 171 30.47 -21.94 1.72
C LYS A 171 29.84 -20.58 1.40
N LYS A 172 29.54 -20.32 0.12
CA LYS A 172 28.81 -19.10 -0.29
C LYS A 172 27.39 -19.04 0.31
N VAL A 173 26.66 -20.15 0.33
CA VAL A 173 25.31 -20.19 0.96
C VAL A 173 25.39 -19.90 2.46
N ARG A 174 26.34 -20.50 3.17
CA ARG A 174 26.59 -20.19 4.59
C ARG A 174 26.94 -18.72 4.81
N ASP A 175 27.80 -18.15 3.98
CA ASP A 175 28.25 -16.77 4.13
C ASP A 175 27.11 -15.79 3.80
N LEU A 176 26.26 -16.09 2.81
CA LEU A 176 25.05 -15.32 2.51
C LEU A 176 24.06 -15.34 3.70
N LEU A 177 23.83 -16.51 4.30
CA LEU A 177 23.00 -16.65 5.49
C LEU A 177 23.57 -15.86 6.69
N ALA A 178 24.90 -15.82 6.83
CA ALA A 178 25.57 -15.04 7.88
C ALA A 178 25.52 -13.52 7.62
N THR A 179 25.57 -13.08 6.36
CA THR A 179 25.43 -11.65 6.02
C THR A 179 24.00 -11.14 6.17
N LEU A 180 23.00 -11.98 5.88
CA LEU A 180 21.59 -11.68 6.17
C LEU A 180 21.35 -11.43 7.67
N ARG A 181 22.12 -12.11 8.54
CA ARG A 181 22.12 -11.87 9.99
C ARG A 181 22.70 -10.51 10.40
N GLN A 182 23.62 -9.94 9.63
CA GLN A 182 24.30 -8.67 9.95
C GLN A 182 23.60 -7.44 9.35
N ALA A 183 23.01 -7.59 8.16
CA ALA A 183 22.32 -6.49 7.48
C ALA A 183 21.06 -5.99 8.22
N GLU A 184 20.48 -6.82 9.10
CA GLU A 184 19.27 -6.46 9.87
C GLU A 184 19.58 -5.97 11.31
N PHE A 185 20.85 -5.90 11.71
CA PHE A 185 21.28 -5.47 13.05
C PHE A 185 22.23 -4.27 13.01
N THR A 186 21.80 -3.18 12.37
CA THR A 186 22.33 -1.83 12.67
C THR A 186 21.33 -1.08 13.53
N PRO A 187 21.48 -1.06 14.87
CA PRO A 187 20.82 -0.04 15.68
C PRO A 187 21.39 1.32 15.28
N ALA A 188 20.51 2.30 15.07
CA ALA A 188 20.89 3.68 14.81
C ALA A 188 21.83 4.19 15.92
N PRO A 189 22.86 5.01 15.60
CA PRO A 189 23.79 5.49 16.61
C PRO A 189 23.08 6.42 17.59
N GLU A 190 23.26 6.15 18.89
CA GLU A 190 22.83 6.99 20.00
C GLU A 190 23.32 8.43 19.79
N ALA A 191 22.37 9.38 19.72
CA ALA A 191 22.67 10.79 19.74
C ALA A 191 23.22 11.15 21.13
N VAL A 192 24.49 11.54 21.15
CA VAL A 192 25.21 12.04 22.32
C VAL A 192 24.54 13.33 22.79
N THR A 193 23.96 13.28 23.99
CA THR A 193 23.44 14.42 24.74
C THR A 193 24.60 15.36 25.12
N PRO A 194 24.56 16.67 24.80
CA PRO A 194 25.42 17.63 25.46
C PRO A 194 24.78 18.10 26.76
N GLU A 195 25.61 18.09 27.80
CA GLU A 195 25.36 18.53 29.17
C GLU A 195 25.09 20.05 29.25
N PRO A 196 24.14 20.54 30.07
CA PRO A 196 23.90 21.97 30.25
C PRO A 196 24.82 22.56 31.35
N PRO A 197 25.22 23.85 31.26
CA PRO A 197 25.95 24.50 32.34
C PRO A 197 25.01 24.95 33.48
N ALA A 198 25.46 24.71 34.71
CA ALA A 198 24.95 25.26 35.98
C ALA A 198 25.23 26.79 36.06
N VAL A 199 24.61 27.69 36.84
CA VAL A 199 23.79 27.81 38.09
C VAL A 199 23.32 29.32 38.12
N PRO A 200 22.60 29.93 39.12
CA PRO A 200 22.06 29.43 40.40
C PRO A 200 20.61 29.87 40.77
N GLU A 201 20.18 29.33 41.91
CA GLU A 201 18.98 29.55 42.72
C GLU A 201 18.58 31.02 42.98
N THR A 202 17.27 31.26 43.21
CA THR A 202 16.77 31.83 44.47
C THR A 202 15.22 31.83 44.60
N VAL A 203 14.77 31.19 45.68
CA VAL A 203 13.59 31.39 46.56
C VAL A 203 12.15 31.51 46.04
N ALA A 204 11.38 30.45 46.36
CA ALA A 204 10.15 30.39 47.17
C ALA A 204 8.95 31.31 46.83
N SER A 205 7.79 30.71 46.54
CA SER A 205 6.64 30.70 47.47
C SER A 205 5.50 29.82 46.94
N SER A 206 4.62 29.46 47.87
CA SER A 206 3.56 28.46 47.94
C SER A 206 2.25 28.76 47.18
N VAL A 207 1.37 27.73 47.22
CA VAL A 207 -0.10 27.64 47.19
C VAL A 207 -0.82 27.21 45.90
N SER A 208 -1.83 26.37 46.15
CA SER A 208 -2.61 25.52 45.26
C SER A 208 -3.76 26.21 44.51
N ALA A 209 -4.25 25.46 43.51
CA ALA A 209 -5.62 25.39 42.97
C ALA A 209 -6.01 26.29 41.79
N GLU A 210 -6.20 25.59 40.67
CA GLU A 210 -7.17 25.77 39.57
C GLU A 210 -6.97 26.89 38.53
N ASP A 211 -7.24 26.46 37.28
CA ASP A 211 -7.68 27.21 36.10
C ASP A 211 -6.69 27.41 34.93
N ASP A 212 -7.13 26.84 33.80
CA ASP A 212 -7.18 27.33 32.42
C ASP A 212 -5.97 28.02 31.75
N GLY A 213 -5.76 27.68 30.48
CA GLY A 213 -4.82 28.37 29.60
C GLY A 213 -3.96 27.48 28.70
N VAL A 214 -4.60 26.62 27.88
CA VAL A 214 -3.97 26.11 26.65
C VAL A 214 -3.97 27.25 25.62
N ARG A 215 -2.77 27.68 25.20
CA ARG A 215 -2.46 28.31 23.90
C ARG A 215 -0.97 28.09 23.64
N ASP A 216 -0.66 27.26 22.66
CA ASP A 216 -0.34 27.62 21.26
C ASP A 216 1.01 28.33 21.14
N ASP A 217 1.97 27.61 20.57
CA ASP A 217 2.80 28.04 19.43
C ASP A 217 4.06 27.16 19.35
N VAL A 218 4.07 26.14 18.48
CA VAL A 218 5.18 25.90 17.51
C VAL A 218 4.62 25.18 16.28
N GLU A 219 4.41 26.00 15.26
CA GLU A 219 4.42 25.80 13.82
C GLU A 219 4.55 24.38 13.23
N PHE A 220 3.47 24.01 12.56
CA PHE A 220 3.37 23.00 11.52
C PHE A 220 4.09 23.50 10.25
N ALA A 221 5.08 22.76 9.75
CA ALA A 221 5.55 22.90 8.37
C ALA A 221 4.69 22.03 7.45
N GLU A 222 3.45 22.46 7.23
CA GLU A 222 2.60 22.01 6.12
C GLU A 222 2.88 22.88 4.89
N SER A 223 3.38 22.27 3.81
CA SER A 223 3.21 22.82 2.47
C SER A 223 3.35 21.72 1.40
N ASP A 224 2.26 21.02 1.13
CA ASP A 224 1.94 20.62 -0.25
C ASP A 224 0.42 20.81 -0.48
N PRO A 225 -0.02 21.95 -1.06
CA PRO A 225 -1.43 22.27 -1.24
C PRO A 225 -1.94 21.61 -2.53
N ALA A 226 -2.44 20.38 -2.44
CA ALA A 226 -3.18 19.75 -3.54
C ALA A 226 -4.19 18.65 -3.11
N TRP A 227 -4.57 18.58 -1.84
CA TRP A 227 -5.40 17.49 -1.30
C TRP A 227 -6.71 17.94 -0.64
N GLY A 228 -7.16 19.17 -0.90
CA GLY A 228 -8.44 19.68 -0.40
C GLY A 228 -9.34 20.11 -1.55
N ASP A 229 -9.98 19.16 -2.24
CA ASP A 229 -11.31 19.32 -2.86
C ASP A 229 -11.63 18.11 -3.76
N ILE A 230 -12.12 17.02 -3.15
CA ILE A 230 -13.00 16.07 -3.83
C ILE A 230 -14.08 15.66 -2.82
N PRO A 231 -15.39 15.91 -3.06
CA PRO A 231 -16.44 15.57 -2.12
C PRO A 231 -16.60 14.05 -2.01
N ILE A 232 -16.42 13.51 -0.80
CA ILE A 232 -16.85 12.15 -0.45
C ILE A 232 -18.35 12.20 -0.17
N GLY A 233 -19.17 11.76 -1.13
CA GLY A 233 -20.60 11.57 -0.94
C GLY A 233 -20.90 10.32 -0.11
N PRO A 234 -21.91 10.31 0.77
CA PRO A 234 -22.25 9.14 1.57
C PRO A 234 -23.06 8.15 0.73
N ALA A 235 -22.52 6.96 0.46
CA ALA A 235 -23.26 5.88 -0.16
C ALA A 235 -24.09 5.15 0.90
N GLY A 236 -25.41 5.28 0.76
CA GLY A 236 -26.41 4.73 1.66
C GLY A 236 -26.77 3.27 1.41
N ASN A 237 -27.68 2.85 2.29
CA ASN A 237 -28.25 1.53 2.53
C ASN A 237 -28.56 0.59 1.34
N VAL A 238 -28.37 -0.69 1.69
CA VAL A 238 -28.86 -1.96 1.13
C VAL A 238 -30.23 -1.91 0.44
N GLN A 239 -30.32 -2.55 -0.74
CA GLN A 239 -31.55 -3.24 -1.15
C GLN A 239 -31.24 -4.49 -2.00
N MET A 240 -31.46 -5.67 -1.42
CA MET A 240 -31.48 -6.98 -2.09
C MET A 240 -32.81 -7.18 -2.80
N SER A 241 -32.80 -7.77 -4.00
CA SER A 241 -33.89 -8.57 -4.57
C SER A 241 -33.40 -9.45 -5.74
N PRO A 242 -34.10 -10.57 -6.06
CA PRO A 242 -33.44 -11.83 -6.40
C PRO A 242 -33.57 -12.30 -7.88
N ALA A 243 -32.66 -13.22 -8.23
CA ALA A 243 -32.75 -14.37 -9.15
C ALA A 243 -33.57 -14.28 -10.46
N LEU A 244 -32.91 -14.62 -11.57
CA LEU A 244 -33.54 -15.34 -12.68
C LEU A 244 -32.59 -16.38 -13.28
N VAL A 245 -33.15 -17.57 -13.41
CA VAL A 245 -32.56 -18.86 -13.83
C VAL A 245 -32.63 -19.01 -15.35
N GLU A 246 -31.63 -19.74 -15.86
CA GLU A 246 -31.42 -20.42 -17.16
C GLU A 246 -32.57 -20.52 -18.19
N GLU A 247 -32.20 -20.47 -19.47
CA GLU A 247 -32.10 -21.67 -20.34
C GLU A 247 -31.54 -21.32 -21.75
N PRO A 248 -31.08 -22.31 -22.53
CA PRO A 248 -29.92 -22.22 -23.43
C PRO A 248 -30.29 -22.15 -24.93
N HIS A 249 -29.33 -21.73 -25.75
CA HIS A 249 -29.34 -22.06 -27.18
C HIS A 249 -28.03 -22.69 -27.61
N LYS A 250 -28.12 -23.98 -27.94
CA LYS A 250 -27.24 -24.69 -28.86
C LYS A 250 -27.63 -24.31 -30.28
N GLU A 251 -26.66 -23.92 -31.12
CA GLU A 251 -26.61 -24.42 -32.49
C GLU A 251 -25.17 -24.40 -33.01
N ALA A 252 -24.78 -25.54 -33.56
CA ALA A 252 -23.46 -25.83 -34.08
C ALA A 252 -23.35 -25.37 -35.54
N ALA A 253 -22.23 -24.78 -35.91
CA ALA A 253 -21.80 -24.73 -37.30
C ALA A 253 -20.26 -24.71 -37.41
N VAL A 254 -19.75 -25.89 -37.77
CA VAL A 254 -18.65 -26.14 -38.73
C VAL A 254 -17.31 -25.41 -38.52
N LEU A 255 -16.36 -26.17 -37.99
CA LEU A 255 -14.91 -25.96 -38.07
C LEU A 255 -14.43 -25.91 -39.54
N PRO A 256 -13.56 -24.95 -39.91
CA PRO A 256 -12.49 -25.17 -40.85
C PRO A 256 -11.17 -25.42 -40.10
N ALA A 257 -10.43 -26.41 -40.59
CA ALA A 257 -9.19 -26.92 -40.04
C ALA A 257 -8.11 -25.85 -39.79
N GLU A 258 -7.34 -26.09 -38.73
CA GLU A 258 -6.11 -25.40 -38.35
C GLU A 258 -5.09 -25.32 -39.50
N PRO A 259 -4.52 -24.15 -39.80
CA PRO A 259 -3.16 -24.08 -40.31
C PRO A 259 -2.20 -24.21 -39.13
N ARG A 260 -1.42 -25.30 -39.12
CA ARG A 260 -0.25 -25.48 -38.25
C ARG A 260 0.56 -24.16 -38.17
N PRO A 261 0.87 -23.63 -36.98
CA PRO A 261 1.91 -22.62 -36.89
C PRO A 261 3.22 -23.26 -37.34
N ALA A 262 3.81 -22.63 -38.36
CA ALA A 262 5.16 -22.91 -38.80
C ALA A 262 6.11 -22.86 -37.59
N VAL A 263 7.05 -23.79 -37.58
CA VAL A 263 8.17 -23.86 -36.65
C VAL A 263 8.72 -22.46 -36.43
N ALA A 264 8.65 -21.97 -35.19
CA ALA A 264 9.29 -20.74 -34.78
C ALA A 264 10.77 -20.80 -35.18
N PRO A 265 11.32 -19.81 -35.89
CA PRO A 265 12.75 -19.74 -36.08
C PRO A 265 13.39 -19.63 -34.71
N ALA A 266 14.39 -20.48 -34.48
CA ALA A 266 15.22 -20.46 -33.29
C ALA A 266 15.68 -19.01 -33.01
N ALA A 267 15.54 -18.59 -31.76
CA ALA A 267 16.00 -17.29 -31.28
C ALA A 267 17.45 -17.08 -31.71
N ALA A 268 17.67 -16.03 -32.52
CA ALA A 268 18.99 -15.55 -32.84
C ALA A 268 19.72 -15.16 -31.54
N PRO A 269 21.06 -15.33 -31.46
CA PRO A 269 21.83 -14.81 -30.33
C PRO A 269 21.58 -13.31 -30.17
N PRO A 270 21.60 -12.75 -28.94
CA PRO A 270 21.41 -11.33 -28.75
C PRO A 270 22.46 -10.56 -29.55
N ASP A 271 21.99 -9.67 -30.44
CA ASP A 271 22.87 -8.80 -31.22
C ASP A 271 23.72 -7.97 -30.26
N ALA A 272 25.05 -8.01 -30.40
CA ALA A 272 25.99 -7.27 -29.55
C ALA A 272 25.70 -5.74 -29.52
N GLU A 273 25.04 -5.21 -30.55
CA GLU A 273 24.54 -3.83 -30.59
C GLU A 273 23.41 -3.59 -29.58
N HIS A 274 22.47 -4.54 -29.45
CA HIS A 274 21.36 -4.45 -28.50
C HIS A 274 21.85 -4.50 -27.04
N GLU A 275 22.81 -5.38 -26.72
CA GLU A 275 23.42 -5.43 -25.38
C GLU A 275 24.14 -4.12 -25.04
N SER A 276 24.86 -3.53 -25.99
CA SER A 276 25.55 -2.25 -25.80
C SER A 276 24.58 -1.07 -25.56
N ILE A 277 23.44 -1.06 -26.25
CA ILE A 277 22.37 -0.06 -26.06
C ILE A 277 21.76 -0.20 -24.66
N MET A 278 21.46 -1.42 -24.23
CA MET A 278 20.89 -1.68 -22.90
C MET A 278 21.87 -1.31 -21.77
N GLU A 279 23.17 -1.58 -21.94
CA GLU A 279 24.20 -1.16 -20.99
C GLU A 279 24.31 0.37 -20.91
N SER A 280 24.15 1.06 -22.04
CA SER A 280 24.16 2.52 -22.10
C SER A 280 22.94 3.12 -21.40
N LEU A 281 21.73 2.56 -21.63
CA LEU A 281 20.50 2.96 -20.94
C LEU A 281 20.56 2.71 -19.43
N ALA A 282 21.20 1.63 -18.99
CA ALA A 282 21.34 1.31 -17.57
C ALA A 282 22.03 2.44 -16.77
N ARG A 283 22.90 3.23 -17.42
CA ARG A 283 23.58 4.39 -16.79
C ARG A 283 22.63 5.56 -16.49
N TYR A 284 21.52 5.65 -17.21
CA TYR A 284 20.50 6.69 -17.02
C TYR A 284 19.34 6.21 -16.14
N ARG A 285 19.27 4.92 -15.82
CA ARG A 285 18.14 4.32 -15.11
C ARG A 285 18.08 4.80 -13.66
N ARG A 286 16.89 5.26 -13.26
CA ARG A 286 16.50 5.59 -11.90
C ARG A 286 15.28 4.75 -11.54
N ILE A 287 15.25 4.25 -10.32
CA ILE A 287 14.16 3.42 -9.82
C ILE A 287 13.57 4.12 -8.61
N GLU A 288 12.25 4.23 -8.58
CA GLU A 288 11.52 4.85 -7.48
C GLU A 288 10.47 3.90 -6.92
N PRO A 289 10.42 3.70 -5.59
CA PRO A 289 9.38 2.91 -4.95
C PRO A 289 8.06 3.68 -4.93
N VAL A 290 6.96 3.02 -5.32
CA VAL A 290 5.60 3.60 -5.26
C VAL A 290 4.81 3.03 -4.09
N ASN A 291 4.92 1.72 -3.87
CA ASN A 291 4.30 1.02 -2.74
C ASN A 291 5.13 -0.24 -2.43
N ASN A 292 4.96 -0.86 -1.27
CA ASN A 292 5.73 -2.02 -0.81
C ASN A 292 5.85 -3.12 -1.89
N GLY A 293 7.01 -3.18 -2.57
CA GLY A 293 7.31 -4.17 -3.62
C GLY A 293 6.87 -3.81 -5.06
N ILE A 294 6.45 -2.56 -5.30
CA ILE A 294 6.18 -1.98 -6.63
C ILE A 294 7.13 -0.79 -6.85
N GLU A 295 7.93 -0.89 -7.90
CA GLU A 295 8.94 0.08 -8.30
C GLU A 295 8.70 0.53 -9.74
N LEU A 296 8.96 1.81 -10.01
CA LEU A 296 8.90 2.39 -11.34
C LEU A 296 10.28 2.87 -11.79
N GLY A 297 10.63 2.49 -13.02
CA GLY A 297 11.83 2.93 -13.70
C GLY A 297 11.61 4.22 -14.50
N PHE A 298 12.65 5.04 -14.54
CA PHE A 298 12.76 6.20 -15.42
C PHE A 298 14.19 6.28 -15.96
N PHE A 299 14.39 6.81 -17.15
CA PHE A 299 15.70 7.14 -17.68
C PHE A 299 15.88 8.66 -17.62
N ALA A 300 16.86 9.15 -16.85
CA ALA A 300 17.02 10.57 -16.61
C ALA A 300 18.44 11.05 -16.95
N ALA A 301 18.53 11.95 -17.93
CA ALA A 301 19.70 12.77 -18.21
C ALA A 301 19.58 14.15 -17.53
N LYS A 302 20.57 15.03 -17.73
CA LYS A 302 20.57 16.37 -17.08
C LYS A 302 19.42 17.28 -17.53
N ALA A 303 18.90 17.08 -18.74
CA ALA A 303 17.91 17.97 -19.35
C ALA A 303 16.56 17.29 -19.62
N ASP A 304 16.56 15.99 -19.89
CA ASP A 304 15.36 15.21 -20.23
C ASP A 304 15.26 13.95 -19.37
N ALA A 305 14.02 13.54 -19.10
CA ALA A 305 13.71 12.27 -18.48
C ALA A 305 12.60 11.55 -19.25
N VAL A 306 12.74 10.24 -19.42
CA VAL A 306 11.80 9.39 -20.16
C VAL A 306 11.33 8.26 -19.25
N LEU A 307 10.03 7.94 -19.27
CA LEU A 307 9.49 6.80 -18.53
C LEU A 307 10.05 5.48 -19.07
N ASP A 308 10.49 4.58 -18.18
CA ASP A 308 10.74 3.19 -18.54
C ASP A 308 9.38 2.47 -18.69
N ALA A 309 8.85 2.46 -19.91
CA ALA A 309 7.53 1.89 -20.18
C ALA A 309 7.45 0.38 -19.92
N GLU A 310 8.56 -0.36 -20.01
CA GLU A 310 8.59 -1.78 -19.64
C GLU A 310 8.42 -1.95 -18.14
N SER A 311 9.15 -1.17 -17.34
CA SER A 311 9.00 -1.17 -15.88
C SER A 311 7.57 -0.80 -15.47
N PHE A 312 7.00 0.26 -16.08
CA PHE A 312 5.62 0.68 -15.82
C PHE A 312 4.60 -0.41 -16.18
N MET A 313 4.68 -1.01 -17.37
CA MET A 313 3.73 -2.04 -17.80
C MET A 313 3.89 -3.35 -17.03
N THR A 314 5.11 -3.63 -16.55
CA THR A 314 5.36 -4.74 -15.62
C THR A 314 4.67 -4.50 -14.28
N ALA A 315 4.77 -3.29 -13.72
CA ALA A 315 4.09 -2.91 -12.48
C ALA A 315 2.56 -3.01 -12.62
N VAL A 316 2.00 -2.42 -13.68
CA VAL A 316 0.55 -2.53 -14.00
C VAL A 316 0.13 -4.00 -14.11
N GLY A 317 0.91 -4.81 -14.85
CA GLY A 317 0.68 -6.24 -15.03
C GLY A 317 0.63 -7.02 -13.73
N LYS A 318 1.57 -6.76 -12.81
CA LYS A 318 1.64 -7.40 -11.50
C LYS A 318 0.42 -7.06 -10.64
N ILE A 319 0.00 -5.79 -10.63
CA ILE A 319 -1.14 -5.35 -9.82
C ILE A 319 -2.45 -5.97 -10.32
N ILE A 320 -2.69 -5.99 -11.63
CA ILE A 320 -3.91 -6.60 -12.19
C ILE A 320 -3.95 -8.12 -12.02
N GLU A 321 -2.79 -8.78 -12.06
CA GLU A 321 -2.69 -10.22 -11.81
C GLU A 321 -3.02 -10.54 -10.35
N ASN A 322 -2.44 -9.80 -9.40
CA ASN A 322 -2.74 -9.93 -7.97
C ASN A 322 -4.23 -9.69 -7.69
N ALA A 323 -4.81 -8.60 -8.20
CA ALA A 323 -6.23 -8.32 -8.07
C ALA A 323 -7.09 -9.46 -8.66
N GLY A 324 -6.73 -9.98 -9.84
CA GLY A 324 -7.41 -11.12 -10.46
C GLY A 324 -7.35 -12.40 -9.62
N GLN A 325 -6.22 -12.69 -8.98
CA GLN A 325 -6.06 -13.83 -8.07
C GLN A 325 -6.93 -13.68 -6.83
N LEU A 326 -7.00 -12.48 -6.24
CA LEU A 326 -7.87 -12.18 -5.09
C LEU A 326 -9.35 -12.33 -5.45
N HIS A 327 -9.77 -11.88 -6.64
CA HIS A 327 -11.12 -12.12 -7.16
C HIS A 327 -11.45 -13.61 -7.35
N ALA A 328 -10.47 -14.40 -7.79
CA ALA A 328 -10.67 -15.85 -7.90
C ALA A 328 -10.82 -16.53 -6.52
N GLN A 329 -10.28 -15.93 -5.45
CA GLN A 329 -10.44 -16.40 -4.07
C GLN A 329 -11.77 -15.95 -3.45
N LEU A 330 -12.28 -14.76 -3.81
CA LEU A 330 -13.59 -14.24 -3.38
C LEU A 330 -14.73 -15.26 -3.59
N GLY A 331 -14.75 -15.92 -4.76
CA GLY A 331 -15.78 -16.93 -5.08
C GLY A 331 -15.61 -18.29 -4.41
N LYS A 332 -14.51 -18.51 -3.68
CA LYS A 332 -14.16 -19.79 -3.04
C LYS A 332 -14.25 -19.74 -1.53
N THR A 333 -14.22 -18.55 -0.93
CA THR A 333 -14.27 -18.41 0.53
C THR A 333 -15.71 -18.50 1.05
N GLY A 334 -15.91 -19.31 2.09
CA GLY A 334 -17.16 -19.38 2.85
C GLY A 334 -17.17 -18.54 4.13
N SER A 335 -16.03 -17.90 4.46
CA SER A 335 -15.85 -17.13 5.70
C SER A 335 -16.13 -15.65 5.45
N VAL A 336 -17.03 -15.06 6.23
CA VAL A 336 -17.36 -13.63 6.15
C VAL A 336 -16.15 -12.75 6.49
N LYS A 337 -15.30 -13.21 7.43
CA LYS A 337 -14.06 -12.50 7.80
C LYS A 337 -13.07 -12.50 6.65
N ASP A 338 -12.88 -13.65 6.00
CA ASP A 338 -11.94 -13.76 4.88
C ASP A 338 -12.48 -13.02 3.66
N LEU A 339 -13.80 -13.01 3.46
CA LEU A 339 -14.47 -12.20 2.44
C LEU A 339 -14.15 -10.71 2.65
N PHE A 340 -14.26 -10.20 3.88
CA PHE A 340 -13.93 -8.81 4.20
C PHE A 340 -12.46 -8.49 3.92
N LEU A 341 -11.53 -9.33 4.39
CA LEU A 341 -10.09 -9.14 4.18
C LEU A 341 -9.72 -9.17 2.70
N LEU A 342 -10.30 -10.10 1.92
CA LEU A 342 -10.07 -10.16 0.47
C LEU A 342 -10.59 -8.90 -0.23
N LYS A 343 -11.77 -8.40 0.16
CA LYS A 343 -12.30 -7.14 -0.40
C LYS A 343 -11.40 -5.96 -0.09
N GLN A 344 -10.90 -5.86 1.14
CA GLN A 344 -9.94 -4.81 1.53
C GLN A 344 -8.64 -4.91 0.74
N GLU A 345 -8.11 -6.12 0.55
CA GLU A 345 -6.89 -6.29 -0.24
C GLU A 345 -7.10 -5.97 -1.72
N ILE A 346 -8.28 -6.25 -2.29
CA ILE A 346 -8.61 -5.84 -3.66
C ILE A 346 -8.69 -4.31 -3.79
N LEU A 347 -9.32 -3.63 -2.82
CA LEU A 347 -9.35 -2.17 -2.77
C LEU A 347 -7.94 -1.59 -2.58
N ASN A 348 -7.07 -2.27 -1.83
CA ASN A 348 -5.67 -1.90 -1.72
C ASN A 348 -4.95 -2.02 -3.08
N GLN A 349 -5.17 -3.10 -3.84
CA GLN A 349 -4.61 -3.22 -5.20
C GLN A 349 -5.11 -2.12 -6.15
N GLN A 350 -6.39 -1.74 -6.05
CA GLN A 350 -6.96 -0.61 -6.79
C GLN A 350 -6.23 0.70 -6.47
N GLU A 351 -6.01 0.99 -5.18
CA GLU A 351 -5.30 2.19 -4.74
C GLU A 351 -3.81 2.16 -5.13
N VAL A 352 -3.15 0.99 -5.07
CA VAL A 352 -1.77 0.83 -5.57
C VAL A 352 -1.70 1.19 -7.06
N LEU A 353 -2.65 0.70 -7.87
CA LEU A 353 -2.69 1.01 -9.29
C LEU A 353 -2.88 2.51 -9.52
N ARG A 354 -3.80 3.14 -8.78
CA ARG A 354 -4.04 4.58 -8.86
C ARG A 354 -2.77 5.37 -8.57
N LYS A 355 -2.01 5.00 -7.54
CA LYS A 355 -0.71 5.62 -7.21
C LYS A 355 0.33 5.46 -8.33
N VAL A 356 0.39 4.29 -8.96
CA VAL A 356 1.28 4.03 -10.09
C VAL A 356 0.97 4.95 -11.28
N PHE A 357 -0.30 5.03 -11.69
CA PHE A 357 -0.70 5.95 -12.76
C PHE A 357 -0.47 7.41 -12.38
N PHE A 358 -0.80 7.80 -11.14
CA PHE A 358 -0.62 9.16 -10.65
C PHE A 358 0.85 9.57 -10.66
N ARG A 359 1.77 8.69 -10.24
CA ARG A 359 3.21 8.97 -10.26
C ARG A 359 3.72 9.28 -11.67
N VAL A 360 3.26 8.54 -12.67
CA VAL A 360 3.62 8.77 -14.07
C VAL A 360 2.99 10.05 -14.63
N VAL A 361 1.74 10.35 -14.28
CA VAL A 361 1.11 11.62 -14.65
C VAL A 361 1.86 12.80 -14.03
N ARG A 362 2.23 12.71 -12.74
CA ARG A 362 3.05 13.72 -12.06
C ARG A 362 4.43 13.89 -12.72
N PHE A 363 5.06 12.78 -13.10
CA PHE A 363 6.33 12.79 -13.82
C PHE A 363 6.21 13.62 -15.12
N CYS A 364 5.14 13.39 -15.88
CA CYS A 364 4.91 14.12 -17.13
C CYS A 364 4.56 15.60 -16.90
N ASP A 365 3.71 15.90 -15.92
CA ASP A 365 3.15 17.25 -15.73
C ASP A 365 4.08 18.18 -14.93
N LYS A 366 4.87 17.65 -13.98
CA LYS A 366 5.63 18.47 -13.01
C LYS A 366 7.16 18.32 -13.10
N GLU A 367 7.67 17.25 -13.70
CA GLU A 367 9.10 16.87 -13.61
C GLU A 367 9.82 16.91 -14.97
N ASN A 368 9.23 17.58 -15.98
CA ASN A 368 9.70 17.59 -17.37
C ASN A 368 9.89 16.18 -17.97
N GLY A 369 9.20 15.18 -17.40
CA GLY A 369 9.22 13.81 -17.86
C GLY A 369 8.43 13.64 -19.14
N LYS A 370 8.87 12.72 -20.00
CA LYS A 370 8.19 12.38 -21.25
C LYS A 370 7.86 10.90 -21.29
N LEU A 371 6.77 10.57 -21.96
CA LEU A 371 6.47 9.20 -22.33
C LEU A 371 7.26 8.86 -23.60
N PRO A 372 7.73 7.61 -23.76
CA PRO A 372 8.37 7.21 -25.00
C PRO A 372 7.43 7.45 -26.18
N GLU A 373 7.90 8.21 -27.18
CA GLU A 373 7.08 8.59 -28.36
C GLU A 373 6.45 7.38 -29.07
N THR A 374 7.19 6.27 -29.10
CA THR A 374 6.75 4.98 -29.66
C THR A 374 5.44 4.48 -29.06
N PHE A 375 5.12 4.86 -27.82
CA PHE A 375 3.96 4.41 -27.07
C PHE A 375 2.94 5.50 -26.76
N ALA A 376 3.08 6.72 -27.29
CA ALA A 376 2.15 7.82 -27.02
C ALA A 376 0.68 7.50 -27.40
N GLU A 377 0.47 6.61 -28.38
CA GLU A 377 -0.87 6.12 -28.78
C GLU A 377 -1.46 5.07 -27.82
N VAL A 378 -0.61 4.32 -27.12
CA VAL A 378 -1.02 3.24 -26.20
C VAL A 378 -1.16 3.77 -24.78
N ILE A 379 -0.26 4.69 -24.39
CA ILE A 379 -0.17 5.27 -23.06
C ILE A 379 -0.02 6.78 -23.24
N SER A 380 -1.11 7.52 -23.03
CA SER A 380 -1.11 8.98 -23.09
C SER A 380 -1.34 9.57 -21.70
N SER A 381 -0.81 10.76 -21.43
CA SER A 381 -1.03 11.46 -20.14
C SER A 381 -2.52 11.63 -19.85
N GLN A 382 -3.32 11.99 -20.86
CA GLN A 382 -4.76 12.10 -20.71
C GLN A 382 -5.41 10.74 -20.42
N GLY A 383 -5.07 9.69 -21.16
CA GLY A 383 -5.62 8.35 -20.91
C GLY A 383 -5.29 7.84 -19.50
N MET A 384 -4.12 8.17 -18.97
CA MET A 384 -3.75 7.85 -17.59
C MET A 384 -4.58 8.64 -16.56
N LYS A 385 -4.88 9.91 -16.82
CA LYS A 385 -5.78 10.72 -15.99
C LYS A 385 -7.21 10.15 -15.98
N ASP A 386 -7.72 9.75 -17.14
CA ASP A 386 -9.04 9.13 -17.27
C ASP A 386 -9.11 7.78 -16.53
N ILE A 387 -8.01 7.00 -16.52
CA ILE A 387 -7.90 5.78 -15.72
C ILE A 387 -7.91 6.11 -14.22
N ILE A 388 -7.17 7.12 -13.77
CA ILE A 388 -7.15 7.55 -12.35
C ILE A 388 -8.54 7.98 -11.88
N GLU A 389 -9.27 8.76 -12.68
CA GLU A 389 -10.62 9.21 -12.35
C GLU A 389 -11.57 8.03 -12.18
N ARG A 390 -11.59 7.11 -13.16
CA ARG A 390 -12.44 5.92 -13.05
C ARG A 390 -11.99 5.00 -11.91
N LEU A 391 -10.69 4.88 -11.63
CA LEU A 391 -10.18 4.14 -10.47
C LEU A 391 -10.59 4.80 -9.15
N THR A 392 -10.90 6.09 -9.13
CA THR A 392 -11.38 6.78 -7.93
C THR A 392 -12.86 6.52 -7.69
N MET A 393 -13.64 6.34 -8.77
CA MET A 393 -15.08 6.13 -8.70
C MET A 393 -15.50 4.66 -8.61
N ALA A 394 -14.67 3.74 -9.09
CA ALA A 394 -14.97 2.31 -9.11
C ALA A 394 -14.85 1.66 -7.73
N ASN A 395 -15.54 0.55 -7.56
CA ASN A 395 -15.34 -0.35 -6.42
C ASN A 395 -14.84 -1.70 -6.93
N TRP A 396 -13.52 -1.91 -6.95
CA TRP A 396 -12.97 -3.16 -7.45
C TRP A 396 -13.39 -4.38 -6.64
N SER A 397 -13.88 -4.24 -5.40
CA SER A 397 -14.45 -5.40 -4.69
C SER A 397 -15.71 -5.98 -5.37
N ASP A 398 -16.37 -5.22 -6.26
CA ASP A 398 -17.43 -5.67 -7.15
C ASP A 398 -16.85 -6.17 -8.50
N PRO A 399 -17.09 -7.44 -8.88
CA PRO A 399 -16.66 -7.96 -10.19
C PRO A 399 -17.18 -7.17 -11.40
N SER A 400 -18.31 -6.47 -11.27
CA SER A 400 -18.94 -5.68 -12.33
C SER A 400 -18.10 -4.45 -12.69
N ASP A 401 -17.47 -3.84 -11.68
CA ASP A 401 -16.55 -2.72 -11.86
C ASP A 401 -15.15 -3.21 -12.23
N PHE A 402 -14.68 -4.31 -11.62
CA PHE A 402 -13.34 -4.82 -11.85
C PHE A 402 -13.12 -5.40 -13.26
N LYS A 403 -14.07 -6.19 -13.79
CA LYS A 403 -13.89 -6.89 -15.08
C LYS A 403 -13.64 -5.95 -16.27
N PRO A 404 -14.39 -4.83 -16.44
CA PRO A 404 -14.08 -3.84 -17.47
C PRO A 404 -12.64 -3.31 -17.39
N PHE A 405 -12.19 -2.92 -16.18
CA PHE A 405 -10.82 -2.48 -15.95
C PHE A 405 -9.78 -3.54 -16.30
N LEU A 406 -10.01 -4.77 -15.84
CA LEU A 406 -9.12 -5.88 -16.11
C LEU A 406 -8.95 -6.12 -17.61
N ASN A 407 -10.03 -6.04 -18.37
CA ASN A 407 -10.01 -6.23 -19.82
C ASN A 407 -9.28 -5.09 -20.53
N GLU A 408 -9.55 -3.85 -20.13
CA GLU A 408 -8.89 -2.67 -20.70
C GLU A 408 -7.39 -2.65 -20.43
N LEU A 409 -6.97 -2.89 -19.18
CA LEU A 409 -5.56 -2.91 -18.80
C LEU A 409 -4.82 -4.10 -19.44
N LYS A 410 -5.49 -5.25 -19.61
CA LYS A 410 -4.94 -6.36 -20.41
C LYS A 410 -4.82 -6.01 -21.89
N ALA A 411 -5.77 -5.27 -22.46
CA ALA A 411 -5.69 -4.81 -23.84
C ALA A 411 -4.54 -3.81 -24.02
N MET A 412 -4.38 -2.87 -23.08
CA MET A 412 -3.25 -1.93 -23.04
C MET A 412 -1.91 -2.69 -22.95
N LYS A 413 -1.79 -3.70 -22.07
CA LYS A 413 -0.60 -4.54 -21.96
C LYS A 413 -0.28 -5.29 -23.25
N ARG A 414 -1.29 -5.89 -23.89
CA ARG A 414 -1.10 -6.57 -25.18
C ARG A 414 -0.69 -5.60 -26.28
N ALA A 415 -1.30 -4.42 -26.34
CA ALA A 415 -0.93 -3.39 -27.31
C ALA A 415 0.52 -2.93 -27.13
N PHE A 416 0.97 -2.81 -25.87
CA PHE A 416 2.36 -2.56 -25.54
C PHE A 416 3.30 -3.69 -26.01
N GLU A 417 2.99 -4.95 -25.67
CA GLU A 417 3.80 -6.12 -26.07
C GLU A 417 3.89 -6.28 -27.60
N VAL A 418 2.80 -6.03 -28.34
CA VAL A 418 2.84 -6.07 -29.81
C VAL A 418 3.72 -4.95 -30.35
N ARG A 419 3.64 -3.76 -29.77
CA ARG A 419 4.35 -2.59 -30.27
C ARG A 419 5.82 -2.58 -29.89
N ILE A 420 6.21 -3.19 -28.76
CA ILE A 420 7.63 -3.37 -28.43
C ILE A 420 8.31 -4.34 -29.40
N VAL A 421 7.63 -5.43 -29.78
CA VAL A 421 8.13 -6.39 -30.77
C VAL A 421 8.20 -5.79 -32.17
N ALA A 422 7.20 -4.98 -32.55
CA ALA A 422 7.20 -4.29 -33.85
C ALA A 422 8.26 -3.18 -33.93
N SER A 423 8.56 -2.55 -32.79
CA SER A 423 9.59 -1.52 -32.66
C SER A 423 10.93 -2.18 -32.41
N GLY A 424 11.48 -2.85 -33.42
CA GLY A 424 12.73 -3.63 -33.33
C GLY A 424 13.96 -2.88 -32.81
N ASN A 425 13.86 -1.56 -32.56
CA ASN A 425 14.87 -0.70 -31.96
C ASN A 425 14.29 0.22 -30.86
N TYR A 426 13.31 -0.24 -30.06
CA TYR A 426 12.72 0.56 -28.97
C TYR A 426 13.77 1.09 -27.98
N ALA A 427 14.68 0.22 -27.51
CA ALA A 427 15.76 0.63 -26.61
C ALA A 427 16.65 1.73 -27.21
N LYS A 428 16.91 1.66 -28.53
CA LYS A 428 17.66 2.69 -29.26
C LYS A 428 16.90 4.02 -29.30
N ALA A 429 15.60 3.99 -29.59
CA ALA A 429 14.76 5.18 -29.62
C ALA A 429 14.66 5.87 -28.24
N VAL A 430 14.58 5.10 -27.15
CA VAL A 430 14.61 5.65 -25.79
C VAL A 430 15.99 6.24 -25.49
N LEU A 431 17.07 5.57 -25.89
CA LEU A 431 18.43 6.09 -25.69
C LEU A 431 18.63 7.41 -26.44
N ASP A 432 18.19 7.50 -27.70
CA ASP A 432 18.26 8.72 -28.49
C ASP A 432 17.43 9.86 -27.86
N GLN A 433 16.24 9.57 -27.31
CA GLN A 433 15.43 10.55 -26.58
C GLN A 433 16.13 11.06 -25.30
N VAL A 434 16.72 10.16 -24.51
CA VAL A 434 17.42 10.51 -23.26
C VAL A 434 18.71 11.28 -23.54
N GLU A 435 19.40 10.97 -24.65
CA GLU A 435 20.63 11.65 -25.07
C GLU A 435 20.37 12.92 -25.91
N GLY A 436 19.11 13.23 -26.21
CA GLY A 436 18.72 14.41 -27.00
C GLY A 436 19.16 14.35 -28.46
N ARG A 437 19.23 13.14 -29.05
CA ARG A 437 19.66 12.90 -30.44
C ARG A 437 18.52 12.86 -31.48
N ASN A 438 17.30 13.24 -31.07
CA ASN A 438 16.11 13.26 -31.93
C ASN A 438 16.20 14.23 -33.11
#